data_AF-A0A9W7LR40-F1
#
_entry.id   AF-A0A9W7LR40-F1
#
_cell.length_a   1.000
_cell.length_b   1.000
_cell.length_c   1.000
_cell.angle_alpha   90.00
_cell.angle_beta   90.00
_cell.angle_gamma   90.00
#
_symmetry.space_group_name_H-M   'P 1'
#
loop_
_entity.id
_entity.type
_entity.pdbx_description
1 polymer ?
#
loop_
_entity_poly.entity_id
_entity_poly.type
_entity_poly.pdbx_seq_one_letter_code
_entity_poly.pdbx_strand_id
1 'polypeptide(L)'
;MNPIGGSKPLLGDALVIAGTLFFSMSNVGEEFCVKKKDRVEVVSMIGLFGMLVSGVELSIFELKSLESVTWSTDIILAFAGYTLASFLFYTITPFVLKLSGATMFNLSLLTSDMWAVVVRILFYRQQVGWLYFVAFGLVVIGLVIYSTT
;
A
#
# COMPACT_ATOMS: atom_id res chain seq x y z
N MET A 1 -4.89 -12.41 31.39
CA MET A 1 -4.98 -11.87 30.02
C MET A 1 -3.57 -11.61 29.54
N ASN A 2 -3.05 -12.42 28.60
CA ASN A 2 -1.76 -12.10 27.97
C ASN A 2 -1.94 -10.84 27.12
N PRO A 3 -1.03 -9.85 27.19
CA PRO A 3 -1.06 -8.76 26.24
C PRO A 3 -0.80 -9.35 24.84
N ILE A 4 -1.75 -9.18 23.94
CA ILE A 4 -1.65 -9.56 22.51
C ILE A 4 -0.63 -8.62 21.77
N GLY A 5 0.14 -7.82 22.51
CA GLY A 5 1.13 -6.90 21.98
C GLY A 5 2.42 -7.63 21.64
N GLY A 6 2.92 -7.46 20.41
CA GLY A 6 4.23 -7.95 20.00
C GLY A 6 5.35 -7.48 20.94
N SER A 7 6.50 -8.16 20.88
CA SER A 7 7.61 -7.99 21.84
C SER A 7 8.08 -6.54 22.06
N LYS A 8 7.88 -5.63 21.08
CA LYS A 8 8.26 -4.21 21.13
C LYS A 8 7.22 -3.31 20.46
N PRO A 9 6.08 -2.99 21.11
CA PRO A 9 4.98 -2.25 20.47
C PRO A 9 5.40 -0.81 20.10
N LEU A 10 6.13 -0.13 20.98
CA LEU A 10 6.61 1.25 20.74
C LEU A 10 7.53 1.37 19.52
N LEU A 11 8.37 0.35 19.27
CA LEU A 11 9.21 0.32 18.08
C LEU A 11 8.36 0.14 16.83
N GLY A 12 7.33 -0.71 16.90
CA GLY A 12 6.35 -0.88 15.82
C GLY A 12 5.66 0.44 15.48
N ASP A 13 5.14 1.14 16.49
CA ASP A 13 4.47 2.43 16.30
C ASP A 13 5.41 3.47 15.65
N ALA A 14 6.65 3.57 16.13
CA ALA A 14 7.66 4.46 15.55
C ALA A 14 7.98 4.12 14.08
N LEU A 15 8.10 2.83 13.76
CA LEU A 15 8.35 2.37 12.39
C LEU A 15 7.15 2.64 11.47
N VAL A 16 5.92 2.49 11.94
CA VAL A 16 4.71 2.83 11.18
C VAL A 16 4.66 4.32 10.88
N ILE A 17 4.93 5.18 11.87
CA ILE A 17 4.98 6.64 11.67
C ILE A 17 6.06 6.99 10.64
N ALA A 18 7.27 6.45 10.77
CA ALA A 18 8.33 6.67 9.81
C ALA A 18 7.94 6.19 8.40
N GLY A 19 7.36 5.00 8.28
CA GLY A 19 6.90 4.44 7.01
C GLY A 19 5.83 5.30 6.34
N THR A 20 4.83 5.77 7.10
CA THR A 20 3.77 6.65 6.57
C THR A 20 4.29 8.01 6.10
N LEU A 21 5.31 8.56 6.78
CA LEU A 21 5.98 9.79 6.36
C LEU A 21 6.72 9.60 5.02
N PHE A 22 7.52 8.54 4.89
CA PHE A 22 8.23 8.25 3.65
C PHE A 22 7.27 7.91 2.50
N PHE A 23 6.20 7.17 2.78
CA PHE A 23 5.17 6.87 1.80
C PHE A 23 4.49 8.15 1.28
N SER A 24 4.10 9.05 2.19
CA SER A 24 3.49 10.33 1.81
C SER A 24 4.45 11.21 1.01
N MET A 25 5.72 11.26 1.42
CA MET A 25 6.76 12.02 0.70
C MET A 25 7.01 11.45 -0.70
N SER A 26 7.02 10.12 -0.85
CA SER A 26 7.14 9.44 -2.13
C SER A 26 5.98 9.79 -3.07
N ASN A 27 4.73 9.73 -2.58
CA ASN A 27 3.56 10.09 -3.38
C ASN A 27 3.56 11.55 -3.84
N VAL A 28 3.99 12.50 -2.97
CA VAL A 28 4.14 13.92 -3.34
C VAL A 28 5.26 14.12 -4.36
N GLY A 29 6.38 13.41 -4.19
CA GLY A 29 7.48 13.42 -5.15
C GLY A 29 7.07 12.87 -6.52
N GLU A 30 6.34 11.75 -6.53
CA GLU A 30 5.80 11.16 -7.76
C GLU A 30 4.81 12.11 -8.44
N GLU A 31 3.87 12.71 -7.69
CA GLU A 31 2.95 13.73 -8.21
C GLU A 31 3.72 14.88 -8.91
N PHE A 32 4.75 15.40 -8.25
CA PHE A 32 5.57 16.47 -8.79
C PHE A 32 6.25 16.07 -10.11
N CYS A 33 6.83 14.87 -10.16
CA CYS A 33 7.47 14.33 -11.35
C CYS A 33 6.46 14.12 -12.49
N VAL A 34 5.33 13.47 -12.22
CA VAL A 34 4.31 13.13 -13.22
C VAL A 34 3.61 14.35 -13.81
N LYS A 35 3.54 15.46 -13.06
CA LYS A 35 3.01 16.74 -13.53
C LYS A 35 4.01 17.51 -14.39
N LYS A 36 5.31 17.24 -14.27
CA LYS A 36 6.39 17.96 -15.01
C LYS A 36 7.02 17.18 -16.16
N LYS A 37 6.94 15.85 -16.15
CA LYS A 37 7.61 14.94 -17.10
C LYS A 37 6.63 13.96 -17.73
N ASP A 38 7.12 13.22 -18.72
CA ASP A 38 6.33 12.14 -19.30
C ASP A 38 6.09 11.06 -18.23
N ARG A 39 4.85 10.56 -18.16
CA ARG A 39 4.46 9.56 -17.18
C ARG A 39 5.17 8.23 -17.41
N VAL A 40 5.36 7.84 -18.66
CA VAL A 40 6.05 6.59 -19.02
C VAL A 40 7.51 6.68 -18.58
N GLU A 41 8.15 7.84 -18.77
CA GLU A 41 9.51 8.09 -18.27
C GLU A 41 9.57 7.95 -16.74
N VAL A 42 8.66 8.63 -16.01
CA VAL A 42 8.60 8.57 -14.54
C VAL A 42 8.41 7.13 -14.04
N VAL A 43 7.43 6.40 -14.57
CA VAL A 43 7.16 5.01 -14.17
C VAL A 43 8.32 4.08 -14.50
N SER A 44 8.95 4.26 -15.66
CA SER A 44 10.09 3.44 -16.07
C SER A 44 11.29 3.65 -15.15
N MET A 45 11.55 4.90 -14.75
CA MET A 45 12.63 5.22 -13.81
C MET A 45 12.34 4.68 -12.41
N ILE A 46 11.11 4.85 -11.90
CA ILE A 46 10.71 4.29 -10.61
C ILE A 46 10.84 2.76 -10.62
N GLY A 47 10.40 2.10 -11.68
CA GLY A 47 10.52 0.65 -11.84
C GLY A 47 11.98 0.19 -11.89
N LEU A 48 12.83 0.86 -12.66
CA LEU A 48 14.25 0.51 -12.79
C LEU A 48 15.00 0.68 -11.46
N PHE A 49 14.90 1.86 -10.83
CA PHE A 49 15.60 2.11 -9.56
C PHE A 49 14.99 1.30 -8.42
N GLY A 50 13.67 1.11 -8.39
CA GLY A 50 12.98 0.24 -7.45
C GLY A 50 13.49 -1.20 -7.54
N MET A 51 13.63 -1.75 -8.75
CA MET A 51 14.21 -3.08 -8.94
C MET A 51 15.64 -3.18 -8.37
N LEU A 52 16.50 -2.19 -8.63
CA LEU A 52 17.87 -2.18 -8.13
C LEU A 52 17.92 -2.14 -6.60
N VAL A 53 17.15 -1.24 -5.98
CA VAL A 53 17.08 -1.10 -4.51
C VAL A 53 16.53 -2.37 -3.88
N SER A 54 15.39 -2.89 -4.38
CA SER A 54 14.81 -4.12 -3.87
C SER A 54 15.72 -5.33 -4.06
N GLY A 55 16.52 -5.40 -5.12
CA GLY A 55 17.53 -6.43 -5.32
C GLY A 55 18.62 -6.41 -4.24
N VAL A 56 19.06 -5.22 -3.83
CA VAL A 56 20.01 -5.04 -2.73
C VAL A 56 19.38 -5.41 -1.39
N GLU A 57 18.16 -4.95 -1.12
CA GLU A 57 17.42 -5.28 0.11
C GLU A 57 17.21 -6.78 0.26
N LEU A 58 16.76 -7.45 -0.81
CA LEU A 58 16.58 -8.90 -0.87
C LEU A 58 17.88 -9.63 -0.58
N SER A 59 19.00 -9.15 -1.16
CA SER A 59 20.33 -9.73 -0.96
C SER A 59 20.82 -9.64 0.49
N ILE A 60 20.46 -8.58 1.20
CA ILE A 60 20.93 -8.34 2.58
C ILE A 60 20.01 -9.01 3.60
N PHE A 61 18.69 -8.90 3.42
CA PHE A 61 17.73 -9.24 4.47
C PHE A 61 16.98 -10.56 4.24
N GLU A 62 16.76 -10.98 2.99
CA GLU A 62 15.76 -12.01 2.69
C GLU A 62 16.32 -13.29 2.04
N LEU A 63 17.56 -13.31 1.57
CA LEU A 63 18.14 -14.48 0.88
C LEU A 63 17.93 -15.81 1.61
N LYS A 64 18.25 -15.87 2.91
CA LYS A 64 18.07 -17.10 3.70
C LYS A 64 16.60 -17.50 3.85
N SER A 65 15.72 -16.51 3.93
CA SER A 65 14.27 -16.75 3.99
C SER A 65 13.79 -17.36 2.68
N LEU A 66 14.22 -16.78 1.53
CA LEU A 66 13.90 -17.27 0.20
C LEU A 66 14.40 -18.69 -0.08
N GLU A 67 15.62 -19.02 0.37
CA GLU A 67 16.16 -20.38 0.24
C GLU A 67 15.34 -21.42 1.00
N SER A 68 14.69 -21.01 2.10
CA SER A 68 13.85 -21.90 2.91
C SER A 68 12.42 -22.04 2.40
N VAL A 69 12.02 -21.30 1.35
CA VAL A 69 10.67 -21.35 0.82
C VAL A 69 10.44 -22.67 0.08
N THR A 70 9.47 -23.44 0.56
CA THR A 70 8.96 -24.61 -0.16
C THR A 70 7.96 -24.15 -1.21
N TRP A 71 8.41 -24.05 -2.46
CA TRP A 71 7.57 -23.61 -3.57
C TRP A 71 6.42 -24.59 -3.84
N SER A 72 5.18 -24.10 -3.71
CA SER A 72 3.96 -24.82 -4.04
C SER A 72 3.18 -24.08 -5.13
N THR A 73 2.28 -24.79 -5.82
CA THR A 73 1.41 -24.19 -6.83
C THR A 73 0.58 -23.04 -6.25
N ASP A 74 0.12 -23.16 -5.01
CA ASP A 74 -0.66 -22.12 -4.34
C ASP A 74 0.16 -20.85 -4.09
N ILE A 75 1.43 -21.00 -3.66
CA ILE A 75 2.35 -19.87 -3.44
C ILE A 75 2.65 -19.17 -4.77
N ILE A 76 2.94 -19.95 -5.82
CA ILE A 76 3.24 -19.40 -7.14
C ILE A 76 2.02 -18.63 -7.68
N LEU A 77 0.82 -19.19 -7.54
CA LEU A 77 -0.41 -18.54 -8.00
C LEU A 77 -0.71 -17.27 -7.20
N ALA A 78 -0.53 -17.30 -5.88
CA ALA A 78 -0.68 -16.11 -5.03
C ALA A 78 0.34 -15.02 -5.42
N PHE A 79 1.59 -15.40 -5.68
CA PHE A 79 2.65 -14.47 -6.09
C PHE A 79 2.37 -13.86 -7.47
N ALA A 80 1.88 -14.66 -8.42
CA ALA A 80 1.46 -14.18 -9.73
C ALA A 80 0.29 -13.19 -9.63
N GLY A 81 -0.74 -13.52 -8.83
CA GLY A 81 -1.87 -12.64 -8.57
C GLY A 81 -1.46 -11.32 -7.92
N TYR A 82 -0.59 -11.38 -6.89
CA TYR A 82 -0.02 -10.20 -6.26
C TYR A 82 0.76 -9.34 -7.27
N THR A 83 1.64 -9.95 -8.06
CA THR A 83 2.44 -9.24 -9.06
C THR A 83 1.57 -8.53 -10.10
N LEU A 84 0.52 -9.20 -10.60
CA LEU A 84 -0.43 -8.60 -11.54
C LEU A 84 -1.20 -7.43 -10.91
N ALA A 85 -1.66 -7.59 -9.67
CA ALA A 85 -2.36 -6.52 -8.94
C ALA A 85 -1.45 -5.32 -8.69
N SER A 86 -0.21 -5.54 -8.24
CA SER A 86 0.79 -4.48 -8.06
C SER A 86 1.14 -3.80 -9.37
N PHE A 87 1.31 -4.55 -10.46
CA PHE A 87 1.56 -3.99 -11.79
C PHE A 87 0.43 -3.05 -12.22
N LEU A 88 -0.83 -3.47 -12.06
CA LEU A 88 -1.99 -2.62 -12.36
C LEU A 88 -2.02 -1.39 -11.47
N PHE A 89 -1.80 -1.55 -10.16
CA PHE A 89 -1.77 -0.44 -9.20
C PHE A 89 -0.73 0.61 -9.60
N TYR A 90 0.54 0.22 -9.78
CA TYR A 90 1.61 1.14 -10.14
C TYR A 90 1.50 1.71 -11.56
N THR A 91 0.77 1.04 -12.46
CA THR A 91 0.44 1.61 -13.78
C THR A 91 -0.63 2.69 -13.67
N ILE A 92 -1.61 2.53 -12.78
CA ILE A 92 -2.75 3.45 -12.62
C ILE A 92 -2.41 4.63 -11.71
N THR A 93 -1.60 4.44 -10.66
CA THR A 93 -1.21 5.47 -9.68
C THR A 93 -0.75 6.79 -10.33
N PRO A 94 0.16 6.80 -11.32
CA PRO A 94 0.57 8.01 -12.03
C PRO A 94 -0.59 8.77 -12.70
N PHE A 95 -1.63 8.08 -13.14
CA PHE A 95 -2.83 8.71 -13.72
C PHE A 95 -3.64 9.42 -12.64
N VAL A 96 -3.86 8.74 -11.51
CA VAL A 96 -4.61 9.29 -10.38
C VAL A 96 -3.86 10.49 -9.80
N LEU A 97 -2.55 10.35 -9.54
CA LEU A 97 -1.72 11.46 -9.04
C LEU A 97 -1.73 12.68 -9.97
N LYS A 98 -1.76 12.47 -11.30
CA LYS A 98 -1.86 13.57 -12.26
C LYS A 98 -3.21 14.30 -12.19
N LEU A 99 -4.30 13.56 -12.02
CA LEU A 99 -5.67 14.09 -12.05
C LEU A 99 -6.10 14.71 -10.73
N SER A 100 -5.79 14.06 -9.60
CA SER A 100 -6.32 14.41 -8.29
C SER A 100 -5.27 14.80 -7.25
N GLY A 101 -3.98 14.55 -7.53
CA GLY A 101 -2.87 14.79 -6.60
C GLY A 101 -2.72 13.73 -5.50
N ALA A 102 -1.61 13.83 -4.77
CA ALA A 102 -1.21 12.87 -3.74
C ALA A 102 -2.14 12.87 -2.52
N THR A 103 -2.71 14.02 -2.15
CA THR A 103 -3.64 14.10 -1.01
C THR A 103 -4.90 13.28 -1.27
N MET A 104 -5.58 13.48 -2.42
CA MET A 104 -6.77 12.69 -2.77
C MET A 104 -6.42 11.21 -2.93
N PHE A 105 -5.26 10.90 -3.51
CA PHE A 105 -4.80 9.53 -3.66
C PHE A 105 -4.67 8.82 -2.31
N ASN A 106 -3.96 9.42 -1.34
CA ASN A 106 -3.80 8.85 0.00
C ASN A 106 -5.15 8.71 0.74
N LEU A 107 -6.04 9.72 0.64
CA LEU A 107 -7.39 9.62 1.21
C LEU A 107 -8.21 8.49 0.58
N SER A 108 -8.05 8.27 -0.73
CA SER A 108 -8.74 7.19 -1.45
C SER A 108 -8.22 5.82 -1.01
N LEU A 109 -6.92 5.68 -0.73
CA LEU A 109 -6.35 4.43 -0.22
C LEU A 109 -6.98 4.00 1.12
N LEU A 110 -7.28 4.95 2.02
CA LEU A 110 -7.97 4.65 3.29
C LEU A 110 -9.36 4.04 3.08
N THR A 111 -10.03 4.36 1.97
CA THR A 111 -11.33 3.74 1.65
C THR A 111 -11.19 2.29 1.16
N SER A 112 -10.02 1.93 0.62
CA SER A 112 -9.78 0.59 0.06
C SER A 112 -9.78 -0.51 1.14
N ASP A 113 -9.53 -0.14 2.41
CA ASP A 113 -9.62 -1.04 3.55
C ASP A 113 -10.99 -1.71 3.67
N MET A 114 -12.05 -1.11 3.11
CA MET A 114 -13.39 -1.71 3.08
C MET A 114 -13.41 -3.05 2.35
N TRP A 115 -12.60 -3.21 1.29
CA TRP A 115 -12.54 -4.45 0.54
C TRP A 115 -12.00 -5.59 1.39
N ALA A 116 -11.00 -5.31 2.24
CA ALA A 116 -10.50 -6.29 3.21
C ALA A 116 -11.60 -6.70 4.20
N VAL A 117 -12.45 -5.77 4.64
CA VAL A 117 -13.58 -6.08 5.51
C VAL A 117 -14.68 -6.87 4.81
N VAL A 118 -15.01 -6.56 3.56
CA VAL A 118 -15.94 -7.35 2.75
C VAL A 118 -15.43 -8.79 2.63
N VAL A 119 -14.14 -8.97 2.32
CA VAL A 119 -13.53 -10.31 2.24
C VAL A 119 -13.61 -11.03 3.59
N ARG A 120 -13.32 -10.33 4.69
CA ARG A 120 -13.40 -10.86 6.06
C ARG A 120 -14.79 -11.34 6.44
N ILE A 121 -15.83 -10.59 6.08
CA ILE A 121 -17.22 -10.94 6.40
C ILE A 121 -17.71 -12.08 5.50
N LEU A 122 -17.46 -12.01 4.19
CA LEU A 122 -18.02 -12.95 3.22
C LEU A 122 -17.29 -14.30 3.19
N PHE A 123 -15.96 -14.28 3.13
CA PHE A 123 -15.14 -15.48 2.98
C PHE A 123 -14.75 -16.08 4.34
N TYR A 124 -14.33 -15.23 5.27
CA TYR A 124 -13.87 -15.71 6.59
C TYR A 124 -14.97 -15.77 7.65
N ARG A 125 -16.19 -15.27 7.34
CA ARG A 125 -17.35 -15.25 8.25
C ARG A 125 -17.03 -14.62 9.62
N GLN A 126 -16.11 -13.66 9.65
CA GLN A 126 -15.70 -12.96 10.87
C GLN A 126 -16.45 -11.63 11.03
N GLN A 127 -16.83 -11.31 12.27
CA GLN A 127 -17.47 -10.03 12.59
C GLN A 127 -16.44 -8.90 12.69
N VAL A 128 -16.86 -7.70 12.31
CA VAL A 128 -16.07 -6.47 12.41
C VAL A 128 -16.67 -5.58 13.49
N GLY A 129 -15.81 -5.00 14.32
CA GLY A 129 -16.25 -4.11 15.40
C GLY A 129 -16.94 -2.86 14.85
N TRP A 130 -18.01 -2.42 15.52
CA TRP A 130 -18.85 -1.31 15.06
C TRP A 130 -18.09 0.01 14.83
N LEU A 131 -17.03 0.26 15.62
CA LEU A 131 -16.19 1.46 15.51
C LEU A 131 -15.52 1.60 14.13
N TYR A 132 -15.29 0.49 13.43
CA TYR A 132 -14.76 0.51 12.08
C TYR A 132 -15.67 1.26 11.11
N PHE A 133 -16.99 1.05 11.19
CA PHE A 133 -17.94 1.74 10.31
C PHE A 133 -17.99 3.24 10.58
N VAL A 134 -17.78 3.65 11.83
CA VAL A 134 -17.65 5.08 12.19
C VAL A 134 -16.37 5.67 11.59
N ALA A 135 -15.24 4.97 11.73
CA ALA A 135 -13.98 5.40 11.15
C ALA A 135 -14.07 5.52 9.62
N PHE A 136 -14.71 4.55 8.96
CA PHE A 136 -14.95 4.61 7.52
C PHE A 136 -15.83 5.81 7.12
N GLY A 137 -16.92 6.04 7.85
CA GLY A 137 -17.79 7.19 7.61
C GLY A 137 -17.01 8.51 7.64
N LEU A 138 -16.10 8.68 8.62
CA LEU A 138 -15.23 9.85 8.70
C LEU A 138 -14.28 9.98 7.50
N VAL A 139 -13.69 8.87 7.03
CA VAL A 139 -12.83 8.88 5.83
C VAL A 139 -13.63 9.28 4.58
N VAL A 140 -14.83 8.74 4.39
CA VAL A 140 -15.70 9.07 3.25
C VAL A 140 -16.10 10.54 3.28
N ILE A 141 -16.49 11.07 4.46
CA ILE A 141 -16.83 12.49 4.62
C ILE A 141 -15.62 13.36 4.27
N GLY A 142 -14.43 13.00 4.76
CA GLY A 142 -13.19 13.72 4.44
C GLY A 142 -12.90 13.75 2.94
N LEU A 143 -13.09 12.61 2.25
CA LEU A 143 -12.91 12.52 0.79
C LEU A 143 -13.91 13.40 0.04
N VAL A 144 -15.19 13.40 0.44
CA VAL A 144 -16.24 14.21 -0.20
C VAL A 144 -15.96 15.70 -0.03
N ILE A 145 -15.61 16.14 1.19
CA ILE A 145 -15.29 17.55 1.46
C ILE A 145 -14.09 17.99 0.61
N TYR A 146 -13.02 17.18 0.58
CA TYR A 146 -11.84 17.48 -0.21
C TYR A 146 -12.14 17.52 -1.71
N SER A 147 -12.97 16.61 -2.22
CA SER A 147 -13.30 16.54 -3.64
C SER A 147 -14.23 17.66 -4.13
N THR A 148 -14.96 18.30 -3.23
CA THR A 148 -15.94 19.35 -3.56
C THR A 148 -15.43 20.77 -3.31
N THR A 149 -14.28 20.90 -2.65
CA THR A 149 -13.56 22.16 -2.44
C THR A 149 -12.52 22.36 -3.54
#